data_AF-A0AAD9L270-F1
#
_entry.id   AF-A0AAD9L270-F1
#
_cell.length_a   1.000
_cell.length_b   1.000
_cell.length_c   1.000
_cell.angle_alpha   90.00
_cell.angle_beta   90.00
_cell.angle_gamma   90.00
#
_symmetry.space_group_name_H-M   'P 1'
#
loop_
_entity.id
_entity.type
_entity.pdbx_description
1 polymer ?
#
loop_
_entity_poly.entity_id
_entity_poly.type
_entity_poly.pdbx_seq_one_letter_code
_entity_poly.pdbx_strand_id
1 'polypeptide(L)'
;MFVLSKMKDTVKIPPWQFNLVMNDAIVQTLNKKFANKVVHSVGLCIALWDVTKIEDSYILPGDGSSHTIVHFRYVVFRPFMDEIVAGKIRSSSKEGVHGEYKHLLDSLKYNSNCKSSVPV
;
A
#
# COMPACT_ATOMS: atom_id res chain seq x y z
N MET A 1 -1.98 -8.61 -14.11
CA MET A 1 -0.78 -8.36 -13.30
C MET A 1 -0.92 -7.17 -12.32
N PHE A 2 -0.87 -5.89 -12.74
CA PHE A 2 -1.02 -4.74 -11.82
C PHE A 2 -2.35 -4.03 -12.05
N VAL A 3 -3.07 -3.73 -10.97
CA VAL A 3 -4.38 -3.08 -11.00
C VAL A 3 -4.48 -1.96 -9.98
N LEU A 4 -5.19 -0.89 -10.33
CA LEU A 4 -5.58 0.15 -9.39
C LEU A 4 -6.85 -0.30 -8.66
N SER A 5 -6.71 -0.64 -7.39
CA SER A 5 -7.83 -1.04 -6.55
C SER A 5 -8.35 0.14 -5.74
N LYS A 6 -9.65 0.43 -5.83
CA LYS A 6 -10.32 1.42 -4.99
C LYS A 6 -10.65 0.78 -3.64
N MET A 7 -10.19 1.39 -2.56
CA MET A 7 -10.36 0.89 -1.20
C MET A 7 -10.89 1.99 -0.30
N LYS A 8 -11.67 1.57 0.71
CA LYS A 8 -12.19 2.43 1.77
C LYS A 8 -11.64 1.92 3.09
N ASP A 9 -11.08 2.81 3.90
CA ASP A 9 -10.55 2.45 5.21
C ASP A 9 -10.67 3.60 6.21
N THR A 10 -10.70 3.28 7.50
CA THR A 10 -10.70 4.25 8.58
C THR A 10 -9.28 4.42 9.10
N VAL A 11 -8.75 5.63 8.93
CA VAL A 11 -7.42 6.02 9.41
C VAL A 11 -7.55 6.63 10.80
N LYS A 12 -6.83 6.07 11.76
CA LYS A 12 -6.68 6.61 13.11
C LYS A 12 -5.46 7.53 13.14
N ILE A 13 -5.68 8.82 13.37
CA ILE A 13 -4.64 9.82 13.54
C ILE A 13 -4.55 10.15 15.03
N PRO A 14 -3.42 9.88 15.68
CA PRO A 14 -3.23 10.20 17.09
C PRO A 14 -3.01 11.71 17.31
N PRO A 15 -3.29 12.25 18.51
CA PRO A 15 -3.21 13.68 18.79
C PRO A 15 -1.83 14.30 18.53
N TRP A 16 -0.74 13.56 18.79
CA TRP A 16 0.62 14.05 18.57
C TRP A 16 0.97 14.23 17.07
N GLN A 17 0.18 13.66 16.16
CA GLN A 17 0.34 13.84 14.71
C GLN A 17 -0.58 14.93 14.13
N PHE A 18 -1.37 15.62 14.95
CA PHE A 18 -2.24 16.70 14.47
C PHE A 18 -1.48 17.94 13.99
N ASN A 19 -0.20 18.06 14.35
CA ASN A 19 0.66 19.13 13.85
C ASN A 19 1.09 18.91 12.38
N LEU A 20 0.92 17.70 11.84
CA LEU A 20 1.24 17.39 10.45
C LEU A 20 0.09 17.78 9.52
N VAL A 21 0.41 18.05 8.26
CA VAL A 21 -0.62 18.21 7.22
C VAL A 21 -1.44 16.92 7.16
N MET A 22 -2.77 17.05 7.24
CA MET A 22 -3.69 15.90 7.33
C MET A 22 -3.47 14.89 6.21
N ASN A 23 -3.22 15.36 4.98
CA ASN A 23 -2.89 14.49 3.84
C ASN A 23 -1.63 13.65 4.09
N ASP A 24 -0.57 14.23 4.64
CA ASP A 24 0.68 13.52 4.89
C ASP A 24 0.50 12.48 6.01
N ALA A 25 -0.24 12.83 7.07
CA ALA A 25 -0.56 11.91 8.15
C ALA A 25 -1.38 10.70 7.63
N ILE A 26 -2.35 10.95 6.73
CA ILE A 26 -3.14 9.90 6.09
C ILE A 26 -2.25 9.02 5.20
N VAL A 27 -1.44 9.60 4.33
CA VAL A 27 -0.55 8.87 3.42
C VAL A 27 0.43 7.99 4.20
N GLN A 28 1.05 8.53 5.26
CA GLN A 28 1.96 7.76 6.12
C GLN A 28 1.25 6.59 6.80
N THR A 29 0.05 6.83 7.33
CA THR A 29 -0.72 5.79 8.03
C THR A 29 -1.19 4.70 7.07
N LEU A 30 -1.68 5.07 5.89
CA LEU A 30 -2.06 4.13 4.83
C LEU A 30 -0.88 3.31 4.32
N ASN A 31 0.27 3.94 4.07
CA ASN A 31 1.48 3.22 3.66
C ASN A 31 1.96 2.27 4.75
N LYS A 32 1.97 2.68 6.02
CA LYS A 32 2.31 1.77 7.13
C LYS A 32 1.32 0.60 7.25
N LYS A 33 0.05 0.83 6.93
CA LYS A 33 -1.00 -0.19 7.05
C LYS A 33 -0.98 -1.18 5.88
N PHE A 34 -0.74 -0.73 4.65
CA PHE A 34 -0.92 -1.54 3.43
C PHE A 34 0.36 -1.86 2.65
N ALA A 35 1.46 -1.12 2.82
CA ALA A 35 2.68 -1.38 2.05
C ALA A 35 3.18 -2.80 2.32
N ASN A 36 3.45 -3.54 1.25
CA ASN A 36 3.94 -4.93 1.27
C ASN A 36 3.02 -5.92 1.99
N LYS A 37 1.72 -5.61 2.11
CA LYS A 37 0.74 -6.54 2.70
C LYS A 37 -0.13 -7.16 1.63
N VAL A 38 -0.46 -8.43 1.82
CA VAL A 38 -1.44 -9.15 1.01
C VAL A 38 -2.81 -8.97 1.63
N VAL A 39 -3.73 -8.36 0.90
CA VAL A 39 -5.12 -8.19 1.30
C VAL A 39 -5.96 -9.24 0.60
N HIS A 40 -6.76 -10.00 1.37
CA HIS A 40 -7.65 -11.03 0.85
C HIS A 40 -8.58 -10.46 -0.23
N SER A 41 -8.77 -11.21 -1.31
CA SER A 41 -9.58 -10.84 -2.49
C SER A 41 -9.08 -9.64 -3.31
N VAL A 42 -8.07 -8.91 -2.85
CA VAL A 42 -7.50 -7.74 -3.54
C VAL A 42 -6.14 -8.06 -4.15
N GLY A 43 -5.20 -8.60 -3.38
CA GLY A 43 -3.85 -8.96 -3.84
C GLY A 43 -2.74 -8.32 -2.99
N LEU A 44 -1.52 -8.27 -3.55
CA LEU A 44 -0.36 -7.67 -2.90
C LEU A 44 -0.33 -6.15 -3.13
N CYS A 45 -0.43 -5.38 -2.05
CA CYS A 45 -0.36 -3.93 -2.07
C CYS A 45 1.10 -3.43 -2.20
N ILE A 46 1.37 -2.60 -3.22
CA ILE A 46 2.71 -2.09 -3.52
C ILE A 46 2.88 -0.66 -3.04
N ALA A 47 2.05 0.25 -3.56
CA ALA A 47 2.16 1.67 -3.29
C ALA A 47 0.78 2.36 -3.37
N LEU A 48 0.62 3.41 -2.57
CA LEU A 48 -0.52 4.32 -2.66
C LEU A 48 -0.43 5.12 -3.96
N TRP A 49 -1.51 5.16 -4.73
CA TRP A 49 -1.59 5.96 -5.95
C TRP A 49 -2.06 7.38 -5.62
N ASP A 50 -3.27 7.51 -5.07
CA ASP A 50 -3.83 8.78 -4.63
C ASP A 50 -4.95 8.59 -3.60
N VAL A 51 -5.31 9.68 -2.92
CA VAL A 51 -6.47 9.76 -2.04
C VAL A 51 -7.56 10.51 -2.78
N THR A 52 -8.66 9.81 -3.08
CA THR A 52 -9.78 10.35 -3.87
C THR A 52 -10.78 11.16 -3.06
N LYS A 53 -11.05 10.76 -1.81
CA LYS A 53 -12.04 11.44 -0.96
C LYS A 53 -11.68 11.25 0.51
N ILE A 54 -11.79 12.33 1.27
CA ILE A 54 -11.70 12.34 2.73
C ILE A 54 -13.11 12.68 3.23
N GLU A 55 -13.68 11.80 4.06
CA GLU A 55 -14.98 12.03 4.71
C GLU A 55 -14.79 12.64 6.09
N ASP A 56 -15.89 12.90 6.78
CA ASP A 56 -15.86 13.57 8.08
C ASP A 56 -15.05 12.78 9.11
N SER A 57 -14.18 13.51 9.81
CA SER A 57 -13.40 13.02 10.92
C SER A 57 -14.23 13.08 12.20
N TYR A 58 -14.21 12.01 13.00
CA TYR A 58 -14.83 12.01 14.32
C TYR A 58 -13.84 11.56 15.39
N ILE A 59 -13.98 12.12 16.59
CA ILE A 59 -13.13 11.81 17.73
C ILE A 59 -13.90 10.84 18.63
N LEU A 60 -13.28 9.68 18.92
CA LEU A 60 -13.88 8.72 19.82
C LEU A 60 -13.63 9.16 21.28
N PRO A 61 -14.69 9.29 22.11
CA PRO A 61 -14.51 9.64 23.51
C PRO A 61 -13.68 8.56 24.22
N GLY A 62 -12.59 8.97 24.88
CA GLY A 62 -11.66 8.09 25.60
C GLY A 62 -10.32 7.83 24.91
N ASP A 63 -10.24 7.87 23.57
CA ASP A 63 -8.99 7.68 22.83
C ASP A 63 -8.35 9.02 22.42
N GLY A 64 -9.17 10.08 22.29
CA GLY A 64 -8.74 11.42 21.86
C GLY A 64 -8.18 11.48 20.43
N SER A 65 -8.09 10.34 19.75
CA SER A 65 -7.61 10.21 18.38
C SER A 65 -8.71 10.54 17.38
N SER A 66 -8.32 11.12 16.24
CA SER A 66 -9.23 11.40 15.14
C SER A 66 -9.36 10.19 14.24
N HIS A 67 -10.58 9.71 14.02
CA HIS A 67 -10.91 8.66 13.09
C HIS A 67 -11.48 9.28 11.83
N THR A 68 -10.75 9.15 10.73
CA THR A 68 -11.14 9.73 9.44
C THR A 68 -11.36 8.62 8.44
N ILE A 69 -12.52 8.62 7.80
CA ILE A 69 -12.84 7.67 6.74
C ILE A 69 -12.26 8.21 5.42
N VAL A 70 -11.43 7.40 4.75
CA VAL A 70 -10.77 7.80 3.51
C VAL A 70 -10.99 6.79 2.40
N HIS A 71 -11.20 7.32 1.20
CA HIS A 71 -11.29 6.56 -0.04
C HIS A 71 -10.04 6.84 -0.87
N PHE A 72 -9.32 5.78 -1.22
CA PHE A 72 -8.04 5.88 -1.91
C PHE A 72 -7.89 4.80 -2.98
N ARG A 73 -6.94 5.00 -3.89
CA ARG A 73 -6.54 4.00 -4.89
C ARG A 73 -5.16 3.46 -4.54
N TYR A 74 -5.02 2.14 -4.58
CA TYR A 74 -3.76 1.47 -4.32
C TYR A 74 -3.32 0.70 -5.57
N VAL A 75 -2.02 0.71 -5.85
CA VAL A 75 -1.42 -0.15 -6.87
C VAL A 75 -1.24 -1.53 -6.26
N VAL A 76 -1.96 -2.51 -6.81
CA VAL A 76 -1.99 -3.88 -6.31
C VAL A 76 -1.51 -4.84 -7.38
N PHE A 77 -0.64 -5.78 -7.02
CA PHE A 77 -0.30 -6.92 -7.84
C PHE A 77 -1.32 -8.04 -7.61
N ARG A 78 -2.09 -8.32 -8.67
CA ARG A 78 -3.10 -9.36 -8.74
C ARG A 78 -2.93 -10.09 -10.08
N PRO A 79 -2.13 -11.18 -10.12
CA PRO A 79 -2.02 -12.02 -11.30
C PRO A 79 -3.34 -12.78 -11.52
N PHE A 80 -3.66 -13.09 -12.77
CA PHE A 80 -4.83 -13.92 -13.11
C PHE A 80 -4.37 -15.28 -13.66
N MET A 81 -5.30 -16.24 -13.67
CA MET A 81 -5.03 -17.58 -14.23
C MET A 81 -4.72 -17.45 -15.72
N ASP A 82 -3.72 -18.19 -16.21
CA ASP A 82 -3.25 -18.16 -17.61
C ASP A 82 -2.61 -16.84 -18.06
N GLU A 83 -2.20 -15.96 -17.13
CA GLU A 83 -1.41 -14.77 -17.45
C GLU A 83 0.06 -15.15 -17.77
N ILE A 84 0.56 -14.73 -18.94
CA ILE A 84 1.98 -14.90 -19.32
C ILE A 84 2.80 -13.82 -18.62
N VAL A 85 3.75 -14.22 -17.78
CA VAL A 85 4.62 -13.30 -17.03
C VAL A 85 6.09 -13.62 -17.25
N ALA A 86 6.88 -12.59 -17.55
CA ALA A 86 8.33 -12.71 -17.65
C ALA A 86 8.99 -12.73 -16.26
N GLY A 87 9.77 -13.79 -15.99
CA GLY A 87 10.50 -13.98 -14.74
C GLY A 87 11.96 -14.36 -14.98
N LYS A 88 12.79 -14.24 -13.94
CA LYS A 88 14.16 -14.76 -13.93
C LYS A 88 14.20 -16.03 -13.09
N ILE A 89 14.89 -17.06 -13.57
CA ILE A 89 15.07 -18.30 -12.80
C ILE A 89 15.96 -17.99 -11.59
N ARG A 90 15.51 -18.34 -10.39
CA ARG A 90 16.27 -18.19 -9.14
C ARG A 90 16.99 -19.47 -8.78
N SER A 91 16.31 -20.61 -8.83
CA SER A 91 16.88 -21.92 -8.54
C SER A 91 16.15 -23.03 -9.28
N SER A 92 16.85 -24.15 -9.48
CA SER A 92 16.30 -25.36 -10.10
C SER A 92 16.60 -26.55 -9.19
N SER A 93 15.58 -27.29 -8.80
CA SER A 93 15.68 -28.54 -8.05
C SER A 93 15.01 -29.68 -8.83
N LYS A 94 15.13 -30.92 -8.35
CA LYS A 94 14.47 -32.09 -8.98
C LYS A 94 12.93 -32.01 -8.92
N GLU A 95 12.40 -31.23 -7.99
CA GLU A 95 10.95 -31.00 -7.80
C GLU A 95 10.40 -29.93 -8.76
N GLY A 96 11.26 -29.06 -9.30
CA GLY A 96 10.86 -28.03 -10.24
C GLY A 96 11.79 -26.83 -10.30
N VAL A 97 11.38 -25.81 -11.06
CA VAL A 97 12.12 -24.57 -11.25
C VAL A 97 11.43 -23.45 -10.47
N HIS A 98 12.17 -22.81 -9.56
CA HIS A 98 11.70 -21.64 -8.83
C HIS A 98 12.12 -20.38 -9.58
N GLY A 99 11.13 -19.65 -10.09
CA GLY A 99 11.31 -18.34 -10.74
C GLY A 99 11.02 -17.19 -9.78
N GLU A 100 11.70 -16.06 -10.01
CA GLU A 100 11.39 -14.77 -9.41
C GLU A 100 10.78 -13.84 -10.45
N TYR A 101 9.74 -13.12 -10.05
CA TYR A 101 9.10 -12.10 -10.87
C TYR A 101 9.97 -10.83 -10.87
N LYS A 102 10.65 -10.58 -11.99
CA LYS A 102 11.55 -9.42 -12.16
C LYS A 102 10.83 -8.09 -11.91
N HIS A 103 9.66 -7.91 -12.51
CA HIS A 103 8.88 -6.66 -12.43
C HIS A 103 8.37 -6.35 -11.02
N LEU A 104 8.11 -7.37 -10.22
CA LEU A 104 7.58 -7.22 -8.87
C LEU A 104 8.69 -6.74 -7.92
N LEU A 105 9.89 -7.31 -8.05
CA LEU A 105 11.06 -6.87 -7.29
C LEU A 105 11.53 -5.46 -7.68
N ASP A 106 11.49 -5.09 -8.97
CA ASP A 106 11.87 -3.74 -9.40
C ASP A 106 10.88 -2.68 -8.90
N SER A 107 9.58 -2.98 -8.89
CA SER A 107 8.54 -2.08 -8.34
C SER A 107 8.66 -1.91 -6.82
N LEU A 108 9.00 -2.99 -6.10
CA LEU A 108 9.27 -2.94 -4.66
C LEU A 108 10.57 -2.18 -4.34
N LYS A 109 11.61 -2.35 -5.17
CA LYS A 109 12.88 -1.62 -5.04
C LYS A 109 12.73 -0.13 -5.31
N TYR A 110 11.90 0.25 -6.28
CA TYR A 110 11.58 1.65 -6.56
C TYR A 110 10.96 2.33 -5.33
N ASN A 111 10.03 1.67 -4.63
CA ASN A 111 9.44 2.20 -3.39
C ASN A 111 10.50 2.37 -2.27
N SER A 112 11.46 1.44 -2.14
CA SER A 112 12.53 1.59 -1.14
C SER A 112 13.53 2.73 -1.42
N ASN A 113 13.64 3.21 -2.68
CA ASN A 113 14.41 4.42 -3.02
C ASN A 113 13.59 5.72 -2.87
N CYS A 114 12.29 5.63 -2.63
CA CYS A 114 11.44 6.77 -2.25
C CYS A 114 11.38 6.94 -0.71
N LYS A 115 12.54 6.92 -0.04
CA LYS A 115 12.65 7.53 1.30
C LYS A 115 13.24 8.94 1.16
N SER A 116 12.61 9.87 1.88
CA SER A 116 12.95 11.28 2.14
C SER A 116 12.60 12.32 1.08
N SER A 117 11.32 12.67 0.99
CA SER A 117 10.90 14.07 0.92
C SER A 117 9.84 14.33 2.00
N VAL A 118 10.26 14.17 3.26
CA VAL A 118 9.69 14.99 4.33
C VAL A 118 10.65 16.18 4.43
N PRO A 119 10.25 17.39 4.03
CA PRO A 119 11.10 18.56 4.18
C PRO A 119 11.19 18.95 5.65
N VAL A 120 12.43 18.98 6.15
CA VAL A 120 12.98 19.62 7.38
C VAL A 120 12.44 19.13 8.72
#